data_AF-K5BBZ7-F1
#
_entry.id   AF-K5BBZ7-F1
#
_cell.length_a   1.000
_cell.length_b   1.000
_cell.length_c   1.000
_cell.angle_alpha   90.00
_cell.angle_beta   90.00
_cell.angle_gamma   90.00
#
_symmetry.space_group_name_H-M   'P 1'
#
loop_
_entity.id
_entity.type
_entity.pdbx_description
1 polymer ?
#
loop_
_entity_poly.entity_id
_entity_poly.type
_entity_poly.pdbx_seq_one_letter_code
_entity_poly.pdbx_strand_id
1 'polypeptide(L)' 'MFFHPDGERGRARAQREKRAKEMCFKCPVIAQCRDHALRVGEPYGIWGGLSESERELLLKRGIRRAS' A
#
# COMPACT_ATOMS: atom_id res chain seq x y z
N MET A 1 -0.41 -11.38 -12.09
CA MET A 1 0.47 -12.10 -11.15
C MET A 1 0.50 -11.29 -9.86
N PHE A 2 -0.01 -11.85 -8.75
CA PHE A 2 -0.12 -11.16 -7.45
C PHE A 2 1.25 -10.96 -6.77
N PHE A 3 2.20 -11.84 -7.08
CA PHE A 3 3.59 -11.79 -6.63
C PHE A 3 4.48 -11.28 -7.77
N HIS A 4 5.44 -10.43 -7.42
CA HIS A 4 6.45 -9.96 -8.34
C HIS A 4 7.55 -11.02 -8.46
N PRO A 5 8.21 -11.16 -9.62
CA PRO A 5 9.33 -12.08 -9.76
C PRO A 5 10.45 -11.70 -8.77
N ASP A 6 11.12 -12.72 -8.23
CA ASP A 6 12.29 -12.54 -7.35
C ASP A 6 13.32 -11.59 -7.98
N GLY A 7 13.83 -10.65 -7.19
CA GLY A 7 14.87 -9.71 -7.62
C GLY A 7 14.38 -8.43 -8.30
N GLU A 8 13.08 -8.19 -8.39
CA GLU A 8 12.60 -6.94 -8.96
C GLU A 8 12.94 -5.72 -8.08
N ARG A 9 13.71 -4.80 -8.66
CA ARG A 9 14.23 -3.62 -7.99
C ARG A 9 14.03 -2.36 -8.82
N GLY A 10 14.14 -1.20 -8.17
CA GLY A 10 14.18 0.10 -8.84
C GLY A 10 12.90 0.41 -9.65
N ARG A 11 13.07 0.81 -10.92
CA ARG A 11 11.99 1.37 -11.75
C ARG A 11 10.85 0.39 -12.02
N ALA A 12 11.14 -0.91 -12.14
CA ALA A 12 10.12 -1.92 -12.46
C ALA A 12 9.08 -2.05 -11.32
N ARG A 13 9.55 -2.13 -10.07
CA ARG A 13 8.69 -2.10 -8.88
C ARG A 13 7.86 -0.82 -8.83
N ALA A 14 8.49 0.34 -8.99
CA ALA A 14 7.79 1.63 -8.96
C ALA A 14 6.69 1.73 -10.04
N GLN A 15 6.94 1.21 -11.24
CA GLN A 15 5.92 1.18 -12.31
C GLN A 15 4.74 0.27 -11.97
N ARG A 16 4.98 -0.91 -11.38
CA ARG A 16 3.87 -1.77 -10.95
C ARG A 16 3.06 -1.12 -9.84
N GLU A 17 3.72 -0.57 -8.82
CA GLU A 17 3.04 0.12 -7.73
C GLU A 17 2.19 1.27 -8.27
N LYS A 18 2.71 2.07 -9.22
CA LYS A 18 1.95 3.12 -9.89
C LYS A 18 0.70 2.57 -10.59
N ARG A 19 0.84 1.53 -11.42
CA ARG A 19 -0.29 0.91 -12.14
C ARG A 19 -1.36 0.36 -11.19
N ALA A 20 -0.95 -0.29 -10.10
CA ALA A 20 -1.86 -0.81 -9.10
C ALA A 20 -2.60 0.32 -8.36
N LYS A 21 -1.90 1.40 -8.00
CA LYS A 21 -2.51 2.59 -7.39
C LYS A 21 -3.53 3.25 -8.32
N GLU A 22 -3.23 3.37 -9.62
CA GLU A 22 -4.17 3.90 -10.62
C GLU A 22 -5.49 3.11 -10.66
N MET A 23 -5.44 1.79 -10.46
CA MET A 23 -6.64 0.96 -10.32
C MET A 23 -7.37 1.24 -8.99
N CYS A 24 -6.63 1.32 -7.88
CA CYS A 24 -7.22 1.63 -6.57
C CYS A 24 -7.96 2.98 -6.56
N PHE A 25 -7.46 4.01 -7.26
CA PHE A 25 -8.10 5.33 -7.32
C PHE A 25 -9.45 5.34 -8.03
N LYS A 26 -9.77 4.29 -8.80
CA LYS A 26 -11.09 4.10 -9.43
C LYS A 26 -12.04 3.28 -8.55
N CYS A 27 -11.57 2.76 -7.42
CA CYS A 27 -12.35 1.89 -6.54
C CYS A 27 -13.28 2.72 -5.64
N PRO A 28 -14.60 2.46 -5.64
CA PRO A 28 -15.57 3.23 -4.82
C PRO A 28 -15.37 3.04 -3.31
N VAL A 29 -14.74 1.94 -2.90
CA VAL A 29 -14.49 1.61 -1.49
C VAL A 29 -13.04 1.86 -1.06
N ILE A 30 -12.30 2.70 -1.80
CA ILE A 30 -10.88 2.95 -1.54
C ILE A 30 -10.60 3.36 -0.08
N ALA A 31 -11.48 4.16 0.52
CA ALA A 31 -11.34 4.61 1.91
C ALA A 31 -11.49 3.45 2.90
N GLN A 32 -12.51 2.60 2.72
CA GLN A 32 -12.76 1.43 3.58
C GLN A 32 -11.65 0.40 3.44
N CYS A 33 -11.17 0.16 2.22
CA CYS A 33 -10.04 -0.71 1.93
C CYS A 33 -8.76 -0.22 2.63
N ARG A 34 -8.50 1.10 2.58
CA ARG A 34 -7.36 1.74 3.26
C ARG A 34 -7.44 1.57 4.78
N ASP A 35 -8.60 1.89 5.35
CA ASP A 35 -8.85 1.78 6.78
C ASP A 35 -8.64 0.35 7.28
N HIS A 36 -9.19 -0.63 6.56
CA HIS A 36 -8.98 -2.03 6.86
C HIS A 36 -7.49 -2.41 6.85
N ALA A 37 -6.77 -2.09 5.77
CA ALA A 37 -5.36 -2.43 5.63
C ALA A 37 -4.47 -1.79 6.70
N LEU A 38 -4.79 -0.56 7.14
CA LEU A 38 -4.09 0.08 8.24
C LEU A 38 -4.42 -0.56 9.59
N ARG A 39 -5.70 -0.87 9.84
CA ARG A 39 -6.15 -1.48 11.10
C ARG A 39 -5.54 -2.85 11.35
N VAL A 40 -5.49 -3.71 10.32
CA VAL A 40 -4.95 -5.08 10.46
C VAL A 40 -3.44 -5.15 10.22
N GLY A 41 -2.84 -4.05 9.76
CA GLY A 41 -1.41 -4.00 9.46
C GLY A 41 -1.01 -4.90 8.29
N GLU A 42 -1.79 -4.86 7.19
CA GLU A 42 -1.53 -5.72 6.02
C GLU A 42 -0.07 -5.61 5.55
N PRO A 43 0.72 -6.70 5.58
CA PRO A 43 2.17 -6.63 5.41
C PRO A 43 2.61 -6.43 3.97
N TYR A 44 1.77 -6.74 2.98
CA TYR A 44 2.19 -6.76 1.58
C TYR A 44 1.19 -6.06 0.64
N GLY A 45 1.66 -5.72 -0.56
CA GLY A 45 0.81 -5.27 -1.66
C GLY A 45 0.29 -3.82 -1.57
N ILE A 46 -0.53 -3.45 -2.55
CA ILE A 46 -1.19 -2.14 -2.63
C ILE A 46 -2.62 -2.26 -2.09
N TRP A 47 -2.94 -1.43 -1.10
CA TRP A 47 -4.27 -1.39 -0.48
C TRP A 47 -4.74 0.04 -0.33
N GLY A 48 -5.97 0.34 -0.75
CA GLY A 48 -6.55 1.68 -0.60
C GLY A 48 -5.71 2.80 -1.23
N GLY A 49 -4.95 2.50 -2.29
CA GLY A 49 -4.03 3.42 -2.96
C GLY A 49 -2.67 3.61 -2.27
N LEU A 50 -2.33 2.79 -1.28
CA LEU A 50 -1.07 2.85 -0.54
C LEU A 50 -0.24 1.60 -0.75
N SER A 51 1.07 1.77 -0.95
CA SER A 51 2.04 0.67 -0.85
C SER A 51 2.30 0.27 0.59
N GLU A 52 2.92 -0.90 0.75
CA GLU A 52 3.44 -1.39 2.03
C GLU A 52 4.25 -0.31 2.76
N SER A 53 5.26 0.27 2.10
CA SER A 53 6.13 1.27 2.71
C SER A 53 5.38 2.56 3.09
N GLU A 54 4.38 2.96 2.32
CA GLU A 54 3.54 4.12 2.66
C GLU A 54 2.64 3.84 3.87
N ARG A 55 2.06 2.63 3.97
CA ARG A 55 1.29 2.22 5.14
C ARG A 55 2.17 2.17 6.38
N GLU A 56 3.37 1.61 6.26
CA GLU A 56 4.33 1.55 7.36
C GLU A 56 4.68 2.95 7.90
N LEU A 57 4.89 3.92 7.01
CA LEU A 57 5.13 5.31 7.39
C LEU A 57 3.93 5.93 8.12
N LEU A 58 2.70 5.63 7.70
CA LEU A 58 1.49 6.12 8.37
C LEU A 58 1.30 5.48 9.75
N LEU A 59 1.52 4.17 9.88
CA LEU A 59 1.44 3.47 11.15
C LEU A 59 2.51 4.01 12.13
N LYS A 60 3.74 4.19 11.67
CA LYS A 60 4.83 4.83 12.44
C LYS A 60 4.51 6.27 12.84
N ARG A 61 3.75 7.03 12.03
CA ARG A 61 3.27 8.37 12.38
C ARG A 61 2.13 8.34 13.41
N GLY A 62 1.24 7.37 13.32
CA GLY A 62 0.17 7.14 14.30
C GLY A 62 0.73 6.80 15.68
N ILE A 63 1.70 5.88 15.74
CA ILE A 63 2.40 5.49 16.98
C ILE A 63 3.05 6.71 17.63
N ARG A 64 3.79 7.53 16.87
CA ARG A 64 4.45 8.74 17.37
C ARG A 64 3.50 9.82 17.90
N ARG A 65 2.22 9.82 17.51
CA ARG A 65 1.21 10.77 18.02
C ARG A 65 0.52 10.27 19.31
N ALA A 66 0.62 8.98 19.59
CA ALA A 66 0.09 8.36 20.79
C ALA A 66 1.12 8.27 21.94
N SER A 67 2.33 8.78 21.71
CA SER A 67 3.44 8.85 22.70
C SER A 67 3.58 10.25 23.29
#